data_AF-M8CK18-F1
#
_entry.id   AF-M8CK18-F1
#
_cell.length_a   1.000
_cell.length_b   1.000
_cell.length_c   1.000
_cell.angle_alpha   90.00
_cell.angle_beta   90.00
_cell.angle_gamma   90.00
#
_symmetry.space_group_name_H-M   'P 1'
#
loop_
_entity.id
_entity.type
_entity.pdbx_description
1 polymer ?
#
loop_
_entity_poly.entity_id
_entity_poly.type
_entity_poly.pdbx_seq_one_letter_code
_entity_poly.pdbx_strand_id
1 'polypeptide(L)'
;MFEHEVRELAARAAALPDEYFVVLVGDMVTEEALPTYQTMINTLDGVRDETGASACPWAVWTRAWTAEENRHGDVLNKYMYLSGRVDMRMVEKTVQYLIGSGMDPRTENNPYLGFVYTSFQERATAVSHGNTARLAKAHGDDAREGGLSSEGRRARDFVCGLAPRMRRAAERAADRAKKDEPRKVKFSWIFDREVVV
;
A
#
# COMPACT_ATOMS: atom_id res chain seq x y z
N MET A 1 31.24 2.76 6.89
CA MET A 1 30.05 3.51 7.34
C MET A 1 28.80 2.91 6.71
N PHE A 2 28.63 2.99 5.38
CA PHE A 2 27.48 2.39 4.67
C PHE A 2 27.29 0.87 4.86
N GLU A 3 28.33 0.06 4.68
CA GLU A 3 28.22 -1.40 4.84
C GLU A 3 27.77 -1.83 6.25
N HIS A 4 28.13 -1.05 7.26
CA HIS A 4 27.72 -1.30 8.64
C HIS A 4 26.22 -1.04 8.81
N GLU A 5 25.71 0.08 8.29
CA GLU A 5 24.28 0.42 8.31
C GLU A 5 23.43 -0.62 7.58
N VAL A 6 23.90 -1.12 6.43
CA VAL A 6 23.23 -2.20 5.69
C VAL A 6 23.18 -3.50 6.51
N ARG A 7 24.28 -3.86 7.19
CA ARG A 7 24.31 -5.04 8.06
C ARG A 7 23.38 -4.90 9.26
N GLU A 8 23.31 -3.71 9.87
CA GLU A 8 22.37 -3.44 10.96
C GLU A 8 20.91 -3.53 10.50
N LEU A 9 20.59 -2.99 9.32
CA LEU A 9 19.26 -3.11 8.73
C LEU A 9 18.90 -4.59 8.51
N ALA A 10 19.78 -5.36 7.87
CA ALA A 10 19.56 -6.79 7.63
C ALA A 10 19.40 -7.58 8.95
N ALA A 11 20.18 -7.24 9.98
CA ALA A 11 20.08 -7.87 11.30
C ALA A 11 18.74 -7.59 11.98
N ARG A 12 18.24 -6.35 11.94
CA ARG A 12 16.89 -6.00 12.44
C ARG A 12 15.81 -6.69 11.63
N ALA A 13 15.91 -6.68 10.30
CA ALA A 13 14.96 -7.31 9.40
C ALA A 13 14.87 -8.84 9.58
N ALA A 14 15.95 -9.49 10.03
CA ALA A 14 15.96 -10.92 10.32
C ALA A 14 15.06 -11.30 11.52
N ALA A 15 14.77 -10.37 12.43
CA ALA A 15 13.88 -10.58 13.57
C ALA A 15 12.39 -10.44 13.22
N LEU A 16 12.07 -9.95 12.01
CA LEU A 16 10.70 -9.82 11.51
C LEU A 16 10.21 -11.13 10.88
N PRO A 17 8.97 -11.56 11.20
CA PRO A 17 8.41 -12.82 10.71
C PRO A 17 8.09 -12.77 9.21
N ASP A 18 8.00 -13.92 8.56
CA ASP A 18 7.68 -13.98 7.13
C ASP A 18 6.27 -13.44 6.83
N GLU A 19 5.31 -13.64 7.74
CA GLU A 19 3.95 -13.06 7.67
C GLU A 19 3.99 -11.54 7.52
N TYR A 20 4.92 -10.90 8.24
CA TYR A 20 5.12 -9.45 8.15
C TYR A 20 5.61 -9.05 6.75
N PHE A 21 6.58 -9.79 6.21
CA PHE A 21 7.11 -9.51 4.87
C PHE A 21 6.09 -9.76 3.77
N VAL A 22 5.21 -10.77 3.90
CA VAL A 22 4.13 -10.99 2.92
C VAL A 22 3.20 -9.78 2.86
N VAL A 23 2.79 -9.24 4.01
CA VAL A 23 1.94 -8.03 4.05
C VAL A 23 2.69 -6.81 3.53
N LEU A 24 3.92 -6.61 3.97
CA LEU A 24 4.73 -5.46 3.55
C LEU A 24 4.99 -5.47 2.04
N VAL A 25 5.27 -6.64 1.46
CA VAL A 25 5.41 -6.78 -0.01
C VAL A 25 4.10 -6.42 -0.70
N GLY A 26 2.95 -6.82 -0.17
CA GLY A 26 1.64 -6.41 -0.68
C GLY A 26 1.46 -4.88 -0.68
N ASP A 27 1.81 -4.22 0.43
CA ASP A 27 1.80 -2.74 0.52
C ASP A 27 2.71 -2.14 -0.56
N MET A 28 3.98 -2.59 -0.67
CA MET A 28 4.94 -2.03 -1.63
C MET A 28 4.55 -2.26 -3.10
N VAL A 29 4.08 -3.47 -3.45
CA VAL A 29 3.59 -3.76 -4.80
C VAL A 29 2.43 -2.84 -5.17
N THR A 30 1.59 -2.49 -4.20
CA THR A 30 0.50 -1.52 -4.40
C THR A 30 1.06 -0.12 -4.61
N GLU A 31 2.05 0.33 -3.84
CA GLU A 31 2.71 1.64 -4.02
C GLU A 31 3.40 1.78 -5.39
N GLU A 32 4.09 0.73 -5.86
CA GLU A 32 4.79 0.73 -7.17
C GLU A 32 3.85 0.80 -8.38
N ALA A 33 2.56 0.46 -8.20
CA ALA A 33 1.57 0.55 -9.27
C ALA A 33 1.07 1.99 -9.54
N LEU A 34 1.75 3.00 -8.98
CA LEU A 34 1.48 4.43 -9.10
C LEU A 34 1.11 4.95 -10.50
N PRO A 35 1.72 4.49 -11.62
CA PRO A 35 1.30 4.90 -12.95
C PRO A 35 -0.19 4.63 -13.23
N THR A 36 -0.75 3.55 -12.67
CA THR A 36 -2.16 3.21 -12.75
C THR A 36 -3.02 4.24 -12.03
N TYR A 37 -2.59 4.71 -10.86
CA TYR A 37 -3.36 5.65 -10.04
C TYR A 37 -3.36 7.06 -10.61
N GLN A 38 -2.21 7.54 -11.09
CA GLN A 38 -2.15 8.81 -11.81
C GLN A 38 -3.01 8.77 -13.08
N THR A 39 -2.96 7.66 -13.82
CA THR A 39 -3.81 7.45 -15.00
C THR A 39 -5.29 7.51 -14.63
N MET A 40 -5.70 6.81 -13.56
CA MET A 40 -7.07 6.84 -13.06
C MET A 40 -7.55 8.26 -12.75
N ILE A 41 -6.77 9.07 -12.03
CA ILE A 41 -7.13 10.48 -11.76
C ILE A 41 -7.25 11.28 -13.07
N ASN A 42 -6.34 11.04 -14.02
CA ASN A 42 -6.38 11.67 -15.35
C ASN A 42 -7.49 11.12 -16.27
N THR A 43 -8.29 10.14 -15.84
CA THR A 43 -9.53 9.78 -16.53
C THR A 43 -10.75 10.58 -16.05
N LEU A 44 -10.66 11.28 -14.91
CA LEU A 44 -11.81 11.94 -14.30
C LEU A 44 -12.16 13.25 -15.01
N ASP A 45 -13.44 13.37 -15.38
CA ASP A 45 -13.99 14.53 -16.07
C ASP A 45 -13.87 15.80 -15.22
N GLY A 46 -13.45 16.89 -15.87
CA GLY A 46 -13.31 18.21 -15.24
C GLY A 46 -12.07 18.42 -14.38
N VAL A 47 -11.29 17.36 -14.09
CA VAL A 47 -10.09 17.45 -13.22
C VAL A 47 -8.81 16.89 -13.85
N ARG A 48 -8.91 16.15 -14.96
CA ARG A 48 -7.76 15.55 -15.65
C ARG A 48 -6.74 16.57 -16.17
N ASP A 49 -5.48 16.15 -16.26
CA ASP A 49 -4.42 16.91 -16.91
C ASP A 49 -4.44 16.72 -18.43
N GLU A 50 -4.94 17.72 -19.16
CA GLU A 50 -5.09 17.68 -20.62
C GLU A 50 -3.76 17.69 -21.40
N THR A 51 -2.65 18.07 -20.78
CA THR A 51 -1.36 18.25 -21.50
C THR A 51 -0.17 17.57 -20.83
N GLY A 52 -0.35 17.02 -19.63
CA GLY A 52 0.74 16.56 -18.77
C GLY A 52 1.49 17.71 -18.07
N ALA A 53 1.12 18.96 -18.35
CA ALA A 53 1.70 20.16 -17.76
C ALA A 53 0.65 21.28 -17.61
N SER A 54 -0.65 20.94 -17.57
CA SER A 54 -1.71 21.95 -17.45
C SER A 54 -1.54 22.76 -16.16
N ALA A 55 -1.81 24.07 -16.26
CA ALA A 55 -1.81 25.00 -15.14
C ALA A 55 -3.11 24.93 -14.30
N CYS A 56 -4.08 24.11 -14.71
CA CYS A 56 -5.29 23.86 -13.93
C CYS A 56 -4.91 23.39 -12.51
N PRO A 57 -5.53 23.93 -11.45
CA PRO A 57 -5.22 23.52 -10.07
C PRO A 57 -5.32 22.01 -9.82
N TRP A 58 -6.27 21.33 -10.48
CA TRP A 58 -6.43 19.87 -10.38
C TRP A 58 -5.27 19.10 -11.00
N ALA A 59 -4.76 19.57 -12.15
CA ALA A 59 -3.60 18.98 -12.80
C ALA A 59 -2.32 19.21 -11.98
N VAL A 60 -2.15 20.42 -11.41
CA VAL A 60 -1.06 20.73 -10.49
C VAL A 60 -1.09 19.81 -9.27
N TRP A 61 -2.26 19.64 -8.65
CA TRP A 61 -2.46 18.71 -7.53
C TRP A 61 -2.10 17.27 -7.92
N THR A 62 -2.63 16.78 -9.05
CA THR A 62 -2.41 15.39 -9.50
C THR A 62 -0.92 15.09 -9.67
N ARG A 63 -0.16 16.01 -10.30
CA ARG A 63 1.29 15.84 -10.46
C ARG A 63 2.05 15.95 -9.14
N ALA A 64 1.68 16.87 -8.25
CA ALA A 64 2.30 17.02 -6.95
C ALA A 64 2.06 15.79 -6.05
N TRP A 65 0.81 15.32 -5.96
CA TRP A 65 0.45 14.09 -5.25
C TRP A 65 1.22 12.88 -5.81
N THR A 66 1.28 12.72 -7.13
CA THR A 66 2.05 11.62 -7.76
C THR A 66 3.54 11.70 -7.38
N ALA A 67 4.12 12.90 -7.37
CA ALA A 67 5.52 13.08 -6.99
C ALA A 67 5.76 12.73 -5.51
N GLU A 68 4.80 13.01 -4.62
CA GLU A 68 4.87 12.62 -3.22
C GLU A 68 4.76 11.10 -3.06
N GLU A 69 3.76 10.46 -3.68
CA GLU A 69 3.51 9.02 -3.62
C GLU A 69 4.66 8.18 -4.18
N ASN A 70 5.37 8.67 -5.20
CA ASN A 70 6.53 7.95 -5.77
C ASN A 70 7.56 7.58 -4.70
N ARG A 71 7.73 8.42 -3.68
CA ARG A 71 8.69 8.20 -2.59
C ARG A 71 8.32 6.99 -1.72
N HIS A 72 7.04 6.62 -1.65
CA HIS A 72 6.57 5.48 -0.85
C HIS A 72 7.05 4.15 -1.43
N GLY A 73 6.82 3.92 -2.73
CA GLY A 73 7.37 2.76 -3.44
C GLY A 73 8.90 2.73 -3.35
N ASP A 74 9.54 3.88 -3.61
CA ASP A 74 10.99 4.02 -3.58
C ASP A 74 11.65 3.60 -2.26
N VAL A 75 11.07 3.98 -1.12
CA VAL A 75 11.64 3.67 0.20
C VAL A 75 11.38 2.21 0.58
N LEU A 76 10.18 1.69 0.28
CA LEU A 76 9.81 0.30 0.58
C LEU A 76 10.62 -0.69 -0.27
N ASN A 77 10.76 -0.41 -1.57
CA ASN A 77 11.55 -1.21 -2.51
C ASN A 77 13.00 -1.33 -2.03
N LYS A 78 13.66 -0.19 -1.75
CA LYS A 78 15.05 -0.17 -1.26
C LYS A 78 15.20 -0.87 0.09
N TYR A 79 14.25 -0.69 1.01
CA TYR A 79 14.25 -1.43 2.28
C TYR A 79 14.19 -2.95 2.04
N MET A 80 13.27 -3.41 1.19
CA MET A 80 13.11 -4.83 0.89
C MET A 80 14.34 -5.43 0.23
N TYR A 81 14.90 -4.72 -0.75
CA TYR A 81 16.13 -5.08 -1.42
C TYR A 81 17.28 -5.26 -0.43
N LEU A 82 17.48 -4.27 0.46
CA LEU A 82 18.56 -4.31 1.46
C LEU A 82 18.30 -5.30 2.61
N SER A 83 17.03 -5.64 2.89
CA SER A 83 16.68 -6.58 3.95
C SER A 83 17.18 -8.01 3.68
N GLY A 84 17.26 -8.41 2.41
CA GLY A 84 17.56 -9.78 2.00
C GLY A 84 16.49 -10.81 2.40
N ARG A 85 15.30 -10.38 2.83
CA ARG A 85 14.24 -11.28 3.35
C ARG A 85 13.25 -11.75 2.28
N VAL A 86 13.21 -11.07 1.13
CA VAL A 86 12.25 -11.30 0.04
C VAL A 86 12.95 -11.59 -1.29
N ASP A 87 12.26 -12.30 -2.19
CA ASP A 87 12.69 -12.55 -3.56
C ASP A 87 12.30 -11.37 -4.45
N MET A 88 13.21 -10.40 -4.60
CA MET A 88 12.96 -9.19 -5.38
C MET A 88 12.59 -9.49 -6.84
N ARG A 89 13.09 -10.57 -7.44
CA ARG A 89 12.74 -10.94 -8.81
C ARG A 89 11.25 -11.29 -8.92
N MET A 90 10.71 -12.01 -7.93
CA MET A 90 9.29 -12.36 -7.92
C MET A 90 8.41 -11.16 -7.58
N VAL A 91 8.90 -10.26 -6.74
CA VAL A 91 8.21 -9.00 -6.43
C VAL A 91 8.13 -8.09 -7.67
N GLU A 92 9.25 -7.84 -8.34
CA GLU A 92 9.32 -7.05 -9.58
C GLU A 92 8.45 -7.63 -10.69
N LYS A 93 8.45 -8.96 -10.86
CA LYS A 93 7.54 -9.65 -11.80
C LYS A 93 6.07 -9.38 -11.45
N THR A 94 5.74 -9.33 -10.17
CA THR A 94 4.38 -9.04 -9.71
C THR A 94 3.98 -7.60 -10.01
N VAL A 95 4.87 -6.63 -9.72
CA VAL A 95 4.68 -5.21 -10.09
C VAL A 95 4.44 -5.07 -11.59
N GLN A 96 5.27 -5.73 -12.41
CA GLN A 96 5.13 -5.72 -13.87
C GLN A 96 3.76 -6.24 -14.32
N TYR A 97 3.30 -7.36 -13.76
CA TYR A 97 1.96 -7.88 -14.07
C TYR A 97 0.85 -6.95 -13.60
N LEU A 98 0.97 -6.37 -12.41
CA LEU A 98 -0.04 -5.49 -11.84
C LEU A 98 -0.20 -4.22 -12.70
N ILE A 99 0.89 -3.54 -13.04
CA ILE A 99 0.87 -2.37 -13.92
C ILE A 99 0.32 -2.75 -15.30
N GLY A 100 0.76 -3.89 -15.86
CA GLY A 100 0.28 -4.35 -17.17
C GLY A 100 -1.21 -4.75 -17.18
N SER A 101 -1.76 -5.14 -16.03
CA SER A 101 -3.19 -5.47 -15.88
C SER A 101 -4.04 -4.23 -15.64
N GLY A 102 -3.48 -3.20 -15.01
CA GLY A 102 -4.20 -2.01 -14.59
C GLY A 102 -5.25 -2.31 -13.52
N MET A 103 -6.16 -1.36 -13.32
CA MET A 103 -7.28 -1.46 -12.38
C MET A 103 -8.51 -0.76 -12.95
N ASP A 104 -9.68 -1.37 -12.78
CA ASP A 104 -10.97 -0.70 -12.98
C ASP A 104 -11.61 -0.38 -11.61
N PRO A 105 -11.53 0.87 -11.12
CA PRO A 105 -12.14 1.27 -9.86
C PRO A 105 -13.66 1.48 -9.99
N ARG A 106 -14.23 1.37 -11.20
CA ARG A 106 -15.63 1.65 -11.52
C ARG A 106 -16.08 3.04 -11.09
N THR A 107 -15.23 4.02 -11.36
CA THR A 107 -15.49 5.45 -11.08
C THR A 107 -16.18 6.16 -12.25
N GLU A 108 -16.34 5.51 -13.41
CA GLU A 108 -17.13 6.01 -14.54
C GLU A 108 -16.70 7.40 -15.03
N ASN A 109 -15.38 7.70 -14.96
CA ASN A 109 -14.82 9.04 -15.24
C ASN A 109 -15.40 10.15 -14.32
N ASN A 110 -16.19 9.79 -13.32
CA ASN A 110 -16.92 10.75 -12.49
C ASN A 110 -16.06 11.21 -11.31
N PRO A 111 -15.72 12.50 -11.20
CA PRO A 111 -14.86 13.00 -10.13
C PRO A 111 -15.46 12.78 -8.72
N TYR A 112 -16.79 12.74 -8.56
CA TYR A 112 -17.40 12.45 -7.26
C TYR A 112 -17.13 11.02 -6.81
N LEU A 113 -17.27 10.04 -7.73
CA LEU A 113 -16.94 8.64 -7.44
C LEU A 113 -15.43 8.48 -7.24
N GLY A 114 -14.63 9.14 -8.07
CA GLY A 114 -13.17 9.18 -7.95
C GLY A 114 -12.70 9.67 -6.59
N PHE A 115 -13.16 10.84 -6.13
CA PHE A 115 -12.71 11.40 -4.85
C PHE A 115 -13.22 10.64 -3.63
N VAL A 116 -14.41 10.03 -3.69
CA VAL A 116 -14.88 9.12 -2.63
C VAL A 116 -14.01 7.87 -2.58
N TYR A 117 -13.68 7.30 -3.75
CA TYR A 117 -12.81 6.14 -3.86
C TYR A 117 -11.41 6.44 -3.30
N THR A 118 -10.76 7.52 -3.74
CA THR A 118 -9.41 7.87 -3.27
C THR A 118 -9.39 8.20 -1.79
N SER A 119 -10.37 8.94 -1.26
CA SER A 119 -10.46 9.23 0.17
C SER A 119 -10.54 7.97 1.03
N PHE A 120 -11.23 6.93 0.55
CA PHE A 120 -11.28 5.63 1.23
C PHE A 120 -9.94 4.90 1.16
N GLN A 121 -9.32 4.87 -0.02
CA GLN A 121 -8.04 4.19 -0.23
C GLN A 121 -6.91 4.82 0.60
N GLU A 122 -6.79 6.15 0.58
CA GLU A 122 -5.83 6.90 1.41
C GLU A 122 -5.97 6.59 2.91
N ARG A 123 -7.22 6.40 3.37
CA ARG A 123 -7.46 6.01 4.76
C ARG A 123 -7.08 4.56 5.01
N ALA A 124 -7.36 3.66 4.07
CA ALA A 124 -7.03 2.25 4.17
C ALA A 124 -5.50 2.04 4.20
N THR A 125 -4.76 2.67 3.30
CA THR A 125 -3.28 2.61 3.25
C THR A 125 -2.66 3.22 4.50
N ALA A 126 -3.15 4.37 4.98
CA ALA A 126 -2.68 4.97 6.23
C ALA A 126 -2.88 4.04 7.45
N VAL A 127 -3.96 3.26 7.49
CA VAL A 127 -4.17 2.23 8.53
C VAL A 127 -3.22 1.05 8.33
N SER A 128 -3.03 0.56 7.10
CA SER A 128 -2.10 -0.53 6.79
C SER A 128 -0.67 -0.17 7.21
N HIS A 129 -0.14 0.95 6.71
CA HIS A 129 1.18 1.47 7.03
C HIS A 129 1.35 1.73 8.53
N GLY A 130 0.34 2.30 9.18
CA GLY A 130 0.37 2.52 10.62
C GLY A 130 0.45 1.20 11.42
N ASN A 131 -0.19 0.14 10.95
CA ASN A 131 -0.13 -1.17 11.61
C ASN A 131 1.19 -1.88 11.34
N THR A 132 1.70 -1.87 10.11
CA THR A 132 3.00 -2.47 9.77
C THR A 132 4.15 -1.72 10.44
N ALA A 133 4.07 -0.41 10.63
CA ALA A 133 5.04 0.35 11.42
C ALA A 133 5.04 -0.06 12.91
N ARG A 134 3.86 -0.23 13.53
CA ARG A 134 3.76 -0.69 14.93
C ARG A 134 4.29 -2.11 15.13
N LEU A 135 4.02 -3.00 14.18
CA LEU A 135 4.55 -4.37 14.20
C LEU A 135 6.07 -4.38 14.05
N ALA A 136 6.64 -3.60 13.13
CA ALA A 136 8.08 -3.46 12.99
C ALA A 136 8.75 -3.04 14.30
N LYS A 137 8.19 -2.01 14.94
CA LYS A 137 8.63 -1.51 16.24
C LYS A 137 8.55 -2.57 17.35
N ALA A 138 7.45 -3.33 17.41
CA ALA A 138 7.29 -4.41 18.38
C ALA A 138 8.35 -5.52 18.23
N HIS A 139 8.93 -5.66 17.03
CA HIS A 139 10.02 -6.58 16.71
C HIS A 139 11.42 -5.93 16.74
N GLY A 140 11.55 -4.68 17.20
CA GLY A 140 12.83 -3.99 17.36
C GLY A 140 13.37 -3.32 16.09
N ASP A 141 12.53 -3.09 15.07
CA ASP A 141 12.88 -2.33 13.86
C ASP A 141 12.28 -0.92 13.88
N ASP A 142 12.97 0.01 14.56
CA ASP A 142 12.55 1.41 14.76
C ASP A 142 12.81 2.34 13.55
N ALA A 143 13.40 1.83 12.46
CA ALA A 143 13.84 2.66 11.34
C ALA A 143 12.70 3.28 10.49
N ARG A 144 11.43 2.94 10.77
CA ARG A 144 10.27 3.29 9.92
C ARG A 144 9.49 4.55 10.33
N GLU A 145 9.76 5.17 11.48
CA GLU A 145 8.87 6.23 12.02
C GLU A 145 8.85 7.55 11.23
N GLY A 146 9.73 7.78 10.24
CA GLY A 146 9.91 9.10 9.64
C GLY A 146 9.32 9.37 8.24
N GLY A 147 8.84 8.36 7.50
CA GLY A 147 8.69 8.49 6.04
C GLY A 147 7.27 8.43 5.44
N LEU A 148 6.29 7.88 6.16
CA LEU A 148 4.98 7.49 5.59
C LEU A 148 3.78 8.18 6.27
N SER A 149 4.01 9.25 7.05
CA SER A 149 2.89 9.95 7.71
C SER A 149 2.18 10.88 6.72
N SER A 150 0.99 10.50 6.28
CA SER A 150 0.08 11.40 5.56
C SER A 150 -0.57 12.40 6.53
N GLU A 151 -0.40 13.70 6.24
CA GLU A 151 -1.26 14.76 6.76
C GLU A 151 -2.64 14.68 6.10
N GLY A 152 -3.42 13.66 6.48
CA GLY A 152 -4.76 13.39 5.93
C GLY A 152 -5.83 13.35 7.02
N ARG A 153 -5.85 14.32 7.96
CA ARG A 153 -6.91 14.42 8.97
C ARG A 153 -8.02 15.37 8.53
N ARG A 154 -8.92 14.89 7.65
CA ARG A 154 -10.39 15.10 7.71
C ARG A 154 -11.09 14.62 6.43
N ALA A 155 -11.94 13.62 6.60
CA ALA A 155 -13.25 13.53 5.95
C ALA A 155 -14.10 12.63 6.85
N ARG A 156 -14.93 13.26 7.69
CA ARG A 156 -15.86 12.54 8.58
C ARG A 156 -17.26 13.09 8.35
N ASP A 157 -18.21 12.17 8.41
CA ASP A 157 -19.65 12.40 8.56
C ASP A 157 -20.53 12.29 7.31
N PHE A 158 -20.13 11.51 6.29
CA PHE A 158 -21.07 11.11 5.20
C PHE A 158 -21.54 9.63 5.25
N VAL A 159 -20.81 8.71 5.89
CA VAL A 159 -21.09 7.23 5.85
C VAL A 159 -21.58 6.66 7.20
N CYS A 160 -22.36 7.41 7.97
CA CYS A 160 -22.75 6.97 9.33
C CYS A 160 -23.79 5.82 9.35
N GLY A 161 -24.54 5.59 8.27
CA GLY A 161 -25.55 4.52 8.19
C GLY A 161 -25.02 3.15 7.70
N LEU A 162 -24.01 3.14 6.83
CA LEU A 162 -23.37 1.91 6.34
C LEU A 162 -22.31 1.38 7.31
N ALA A 163 -21.60 2.26 8.01
CA ALA A 163 -20.51 1.86 8.90
C ALA A 163 -20.93 0.80 9.96
N PRO A 164 -22.10 0.89 10.63
CA PRO A 164 -22.54 -0.16 11.55
C PRO A 164 -22.90 -1.49 10.86
N ARG A 165 -23.42 -1.44 9.62
CA ARG A 165 -23.74 -2.65 8.84
C ARG A 165 -22.48 -3.33 8.32
N MET A 166 -21.53 -2.56 7.78
CA MET A 166 -20.22 -3.05 7.34
C MET A 166 -19.44 -3.63 8.52
N ARG A 167 -19.46 -2.98 9.69
CA ARG A 167 -18.85 -3.51 10.91
C ARG A 167 -19.43 -4.86 11.30
N ARG A 168 -20.76 -4.99 11.36
CA ARG A 168 -21.42 -6.29 11.65
C ARG A 168 -21.11 -7.35 10.61
N ALA A 169 -21.01 -6.99 9.33
CA ALA A 169 -20.63 -7.92 8.27
C ALA A 169 -19.17 -8.37 8.42
N ALA A 170 -18.26 -7.45 8.74
CA ALA A 170 -16.86 -7.74 9.01
C ALA A 170 -16.67 -8.62 10.26
N GLU A 171 -17.40 -8.35 11.35
CA GLU A 171 -17.42 -9.18 12.56
C GLU A 171 -17.87 -10.62 12.24
N ARG A 172 -18.95 -10.77 11.45
CA ARG A 172 -19.41 -12.09 10.99
C ARG A 172 -18.40 -12.79 10.09
N ALA A 173 -17.69 -12.05 9.23
CA ALA A 173 -16.64 -12.61 8.39
C ALA A 173 -15.45 -13.08 9.25
N ALA A 174 -15.03 -12.30 10.24
CA ALA A 174 -13.98 -12.67 11.19
C ALA A 174 -14.35 -13.91 12.02
N ASP A 175 -15.61 -14.00 12.48
CA ASP A 175 -16.08 -15.17 13.24
C ASP A 175 -16.22 -16.42 12.37
N ARG A 176 -16.41 -16.28 11.05
CA ARG A 176 -16.31 -17.39 10.11
C ARG A 176 -14.86 -17.80 9.88
N ALA A 177 -13.96 -16.84 9.69
CA ALA A 177 -12.53 -17.11 9.49
C ALA A 177 -11.91 -17.84 10.71
N LYS A 178 -12.36 -17.56 11.94
CA LYS A 178 -11.93 -18.31 13.14
C LYS A 178 -12.31 -19.80 13.14
N LYS A 179 -13.27 -20.20 12.30
CA LYS A 179 -13.73 -21.59 12.17
C LYS A 179 -13.02 -22.33 11.05
N ASP A 180 -12.36 -21.61 10.14
CA ASP A 180 -11.54 -22.22 9.11
C ASP A 180 -10.25 -22.74 9.76
N GLU A 181 -9.84 -23.95 9.41
CA GLU A 181 -8.58 -24.49 9.90
C GLU A 181 -7.40 -23.67 9.31
N PRO A 182 -6.42 -23.27 10.14
CA PRO A 182 -5.27 -22.54 9.66
C PRO A 182 -4.54 -23.36 8.61
N ARG A 183 -4.31 -22.77 7.44
CA ARG A 183 -3.64 -23.47 6.32
C ARG A 183 -2.30 -22.82 6.05
N LYS A 184 -1.33 -23.65 5.69
CA LYS A 184 -0.02 -23.18 5.23
C LYS A 184 -0.08 -22.89 3.74
N VAL A 185 0.31 -21.68 3.36
CA VAL A 185 0.36 -21.24 1.95
C VAL A 185 1.76 -20.75 1.64
N LYS A 186 2.28 -21.17 0.48
CA LYS A 186 3.57 -20.73 -0.04
C LYS A 186 3.43 -19.41 -0.79
N PHE A 187 4.36 -18.50 -0.56
CA PHE A 187 4.44 -17.23 -1.28
C PHE A 187 5.78 -17.12 -1.99
N SER A 188 5.73 -16.91 -3.31
CA SER A 188 6.95 -16.73 -4.11
C SER A 188 7.76 -15.50 -3.72
N TRP A 189 7.11 -14.49 -3.11
CA TRP A 189 7.78 -13.28 -2.59
C TRP A 189 8.76 -13.56 -1.46
N ILE A 190 8.63 -14.70 -0.77
CA ILE A 190 9.51 -15.11 0.34
C ILE A 190 10.21 -16.43 0.01
N PHE A 191 10.61 -16.63 -1.24
CA PHE A 191 11.32 -17.83 -1.70
C PHE A 191 10.53 -19.13 -1.45
N ASP A 192 9.21 -19.09 -1.71
CA ASP A 192 8.26 -20.21 -1.53
C ASP A 192 8.19 -20.77 -0.10
N ARG A 193 8.61 -19.97 0.90
CA ARG A 193 8.36 -20.26 2.32
C ARG A 193 6.87 -20.19 2.63
N GLU A 194 6.47 -20.91 3.68
CA GLU A 194 5.08 -21.06 4.09
C GLU A 194 4.71 -20.08 5.20
N VAL A 195 3.55 -19.44 5.08
CA VAL A 195 2.91 -18.67 6.15
C VAL A 195 1.53 -19.26 6.45
N VAL A 196 1.06 -19.06 7.68
CA VAL A 196 -0.27 -19.51 8.10
C VAL A 196 -1.30 -18.44 7.72
N VAL A 197 -2.35 -18.84 7.00
CA VAL A 197 -3.48 -17.99 6.59
C VAL A 197 -4.83 -18.58 6.98
#